data_AF-A0A955ELW8-F1
#
_entry.id   AF-A0A955ELW8-F1
#
_cell.length_a   1.000
_cell.length_b   1.000
_cell.length_c   1.000
_cell.angle_alpha   90.00
_cell.angle_beta   90.00
_cell.angle_gamma   90.00
#
_symmetry.space_group_name_H-M   'P 1'
#
loop_
_entity.id
_entity.type
_entity.pdbx_description
1 polymer ?
#
loop_
_entity_poly.entity_id
_entity_poly.type
_entity_poly.pdbx_seq_one_letter_code
_entity_poly.pdbx_strand_id
1 'polypeptide(L)'
;MEIQIKQLVMAIKQIAEEKNLPEDIVHEAVEQALAAAYRKDFVKREQNVTVQLNENTGEMTATTSFDVVEDDAVENDAQQLTVEQAKE
;
A
#
# COMPACT_ATOMS: atom_id res chain seq x y z
N MET A 1 12.74 3.89 8.83
CA MET A 1 11.67 3.59 9.81
C MET A 1 11.83 2.12 10.15
N GLU A 2 12.25 1.80 11.38
CA GLU A 2 12.43 0.41 11.79
C GLU A 2 11.15 -0.05 12.46
N ILE A 3 10.26 -0.69 11.69
CA ILE A 3 9.01 -1.24 12.20
C ILE A 3 9.29 -2.66 12.70
N GLN A 4 8.94 -2.95 13.96
CA GLN A 4 9.01 -4.31 14.49
C GLN A 4 7.79 -5.11 14.03
N ILE A 5 7.87 -5.72 12.84
CA ILE A 5 6.69 -6.28 12.16
C ILE A 5 6.01 -7.41 12.95
N LYS A 6 6.77 -8.26 13.66
CA LYS A 6 6.17 -9.29 14.53
C LYS A 6 5.30 -8.69 15.63
N GLN A 7 5.68 -7.54 16.18
CA GLN A 7 4.89 -6.82 17.18
C GLN A 7 3.64 -6.19 16.55
N LEU A 8 3.75 -5.73 15.30
CA LEU A 8 2.61 -5.17 14.56
C LEU A 8 1.54 -6.24 14.31
N VAL A 9 1.92 -7.43 13.84
CA VAL A 9 0.98 -8.54 13.62
C VAL A 9 0.29 -8.96 14.92
N MET A 10 1.04 -9.01 16.03
CA MET A 10 0.45 -9.28 17.35
C MET A 10 -0.53 -8.18 17.79
N ALA A 11 -0.22 -6.92 17.53
CA ALA A 11 -1.10 -5.80 17.85
C ALA A 11 -2.39 -5.81 17.01
N ILE A 12 -2.31 -6.19 15.73
CA ILE A 12 -3.48 -6.36 14.85
C ILE A 12 -4.44 -7.39 15.46
N LYS A 13 -3.93 -8.57 15.83
CA LYS A 13 -4.72 -9.63 16.49
C LYS A 13 -5.37 -9.15 17.77
N GLN A 14 -4.61 -8.48 18.63
CA GLN A 14 -5.12 -7.96 19.88
C GLN A 14 -6.26 -6.95 19.65
N ILE A 15 -6.12 -6.04 18.69
CA ILE A 15 -7.16 -5.06 18.37
C ILE A 15 -8.41 -5.73 17.81
N ALA A 16 -8.25 -6.73 16.94
CA ALA A 16 -9.35 -7.50 16.38
C ALA A 16 -10.17 -8.18 17.49
N GLU A 17 -9.50 -8.82 18.45
CA GLU A 17 -10.14 -9.44 19.62
C GLU A 17 -10.82 -8.40 20.53
N GLU A 18 -10.12 -7.33 20.91
CA GLU A 18 -10.66 -6.29 21.80
C GLU A 18 -11.88 -5.57 21.22
N LYS A 19 -11.93 -5.40 19.90
CA LYS A 19 -13.03 -4.73 19.19
C LYS A 19 -14.07 -5.71 18.65
N ASN A 20 -13.87 -7.02 18.82
CA ASN A 20 -14.71 -8.07 18.29
C ASN A 20 -14.95 -7.89 16.77
N LEU A 21 -13.85 -7.67 16.04
CA LEU A 21 -13.81 -7.47 14.59
C LEU A 21 -13.10 -8.66 13.91
N PRO A 22 -13.43 -8.97 12.65
CA PRO A 22 -12.60 -9.86 11.83
C PRO A 22 -11.18 -9.31 11.72
N GLU A 23 -10.17 -10.17 11.85
CA GLU A 23 -8.75 -9.79 11.77
C GLU A 23 -8.44 -9.10 10.43
N ASP A 24 -8.99 -9.63 9.33
CA ASP A 24 -8.84 -9.08 7.97
C ASP A 24 -9.21 -7.59 7.89
N ILE A 25 -10.26 -7.15 8.59
CA ILE A 25 -10.69 -5.74 8.59
C ILE A 25 -9.66 -4.84 9.27
N VAL A 26 -9.06 -5.32 10.36
CA VAL A 26 -8.02 -4.57 11.08
C VAL A 26 -6.73 -4.57 10.26
N HIS A 27 -6.41 -5.70 9.62
CA HIS A 27 -5.26 -5.83 8.73
C HIS A 27 -5.34 -4.86 7.55
N GLU A 28 -6.47 -4.84 6.83
CA GLU A 28 -6.73 -3.90 5.74
C GLU A 28 -6.62 -2.44 6.22
N ALA A 29 -7.17 -2.11 7.39
CA ALA A 29 -7.08 -0.76 7.93
C ALA A 29 -5.64 -0.33 8.19
N VAL A 30 -4.78 -1.23 8.68
CA VAL A 30 -3.35 -0.98 8.90
C VAL A 30 -2.63 -0.81 7.56
N GLU A 31 -2.89 -1.66 6.57
CA GLU A 31 -2.32 -1.53 5.22
C GLU A 31 -2.69 -0.19 4.57
N GLN A 32 -3.95 0.25 4.69
CA GLN A 32 -4.39 1.54 4.20
C GLN A 32 -3.69 2.72 4.90
N ALA A 33 -3.49 2.62 6.21
CA ALA A 33 -2.76 3.62 6.97
C ALA A 33 -1.27 3.69 6.56
N LEU A 34 -0.63 2.54 6.37
CA LEU A 34 0.75 2.44 5.88
C LEU A 34 0.87 2.99 4.45
N ALA A 35 -0.08 2.67 3.56
CA ALA A 35 -0.11 3.21 2.22
C ALA A 35 -0.29 4.74 2.23
N ALA A 36 -1.14 5.28 3.10
CA ALA A 36 -1.32 6.72 3.26
C ALA A 36 -0.04 7.42 3.78
N ALA A 37 0.64 6.80 4.74
CA ALA A 37 1.92 7.29 5.25
C ALA A 37 3.00 7.25 4.16
N TYR A 38 3.10 6.16 3.40
CA TYR A 38 4.03 6.03 2.28
C TYR A 38 3.76 7.08 1.19
N ARG A 39 2.47 7.30 0.85
CA ARG A 39 2.04 8.33 -0.11
C ARG A 39 2.48 9.74 0.26
N LYS A 40 2.55 10.03 1.56
CA LYS A 40 2.95 11.34 2.07
C LYS A 40 4.46 11.59 1.90
N ASP A 41 5.28 10.56 2.06
CA ASP A 41 6.72 10.72 2.25
C ASP A 41 7.56 10.36 1.00
N PHE A 42 7.07 9.49 0.10
CA PHE A 42 7.93 8.85 -0.92
C PHE A 42 7.48 8.97 -2.38
N VAL A 43 6.24 9.36 -2.65
CA VAL A 43 5.69 9.39 -4.01
C VAL A 43 5.11 10.76 -4.34
N LYS A 44 4.90 11.03 -5.63
CA LYS A 44 4.15 12.24 -6.04
C LYS A 44 2.76 12.20 -5.40
N ARG A 45 2.17 13.37 -5.12
CA ARG A 45 0.77 13.43 -4.73
C ARG A 45 -0.06 12.70 -5.80
N GLU A 46 -1.05 11.94 -5.35
CA GLU A 46 -2.03 11.22 -6.18
C GLU A 46 -1.58 9.88 -6.78
N GLN A 47 -0.36 9.39 -6.57
CA GLN A 47 -0.02 8.03 -7.04
C GLN A 47 -0.82 6.95 -6.32
N ASN A 48 -1.25 5.92 -7.06
CA ASN A 48 -1.97 4.78 -6.53
C ASN A 48 -0.99 3.83 -5.85
N VAL A 49 -0.90 3.92 -4.52
CA VAL A 49 -0.03 3.04 -3.71
C VAL A 49 -0.88 2.09 -2.90
N THR A 50 -0.57 0.81 -3.02
CA THR A 50 -1.07 -0.27 -2.16
C THR A 50 0.08 -0.81 -1.32
N VAL A 51 -0.18 -1.11 -0.05
CA VAL A 51 0.77 -1.80 0.82
C VAL A 51 0.18 -3.14 1.17
N GLN A 52 0.99 -4.19 1.09
CA GLN A 52 0.64 -5.52 1.56
C GLN A 52 1.57 -5.93 2.69
N LEU A 53 1.00 -6.48 3.75
CA LEU A 53 1.72 -7.05 4.88
C LEU A 53 1.55 -8.57 4.88
N ASN A 54 2.66 -9.30 4.87
CA ASN A 54 2.65 -10.74 5.07
C ASN A 54 2.75 -11.05 6.56
N GLU A 55 1.66 -11.51 7.16
CA GLU A 55 1.60 -11.82 8.59
C GLU A 55 2.55 -12.95 9.04
N ASN A 56 2.91 -13.85 8.13
CA ASN A 56 3.74 -15.02 8.43
C ASN A 56 5.23 -14.68 8.39
N THR A 57 5.65 -13.94 7.36
CA THR A 57 7.07 -13.56 7.18
C THR A 57 7.40 -12.22 7.83
N GLY A 58 6.40 -11.39 8.03
CA GLY A 58 6.56 -9.99 8.40
C GLY A 58 7.13 -9.12 7.28
N GLU A 59 7.07 -9.57 6.03
CA GLU A 59 7.48 -8.76 4.89
C GLU A 59 6.38 -7.76 4.54
N MET A 60 6.80 -6.52 4.27
CA MET A 60 5.91 -5.46 3.83
C MET A 60 6.32 -5.04 2.42
N THR A 61 5.36 -5.05 1.49
CA THR A 61 5.59 -4.66 0.10
C THR A 61 4.70 -3.46 -0.22
N ALA A 62 5.32 -2.34 -0.60
CA ALA A 62 4.61 -1.20 -1.17
C ALA A 62 4.69 -1.29 -2.69
N THR A 63 3.55 -1.26 -3.36
CA THR A 63 3.45 -1.28 -4.82
C THR A 63 2.76 -0.01 -5.29
N THR A 64 3.35 0.67 -6.27
CA THR A 64 2.71 1.76 -6.99
C THR A 64 2.15 1.22 -8.30
N SER A 65 0.86 1.40 -8.52
CA SER A 65 0.21 1.05 -9.79
C SER A 65 0.00 2.29 -10.66
N PHE A 66 0.05 2.07 -11.96
CA PHE A 66 -0.19 3.08 -12.97
C PHE A 66 -1.18 2.54 -14.01
N ASP A 67 -2.03 3.43 -14.51
CA ASP A 67 -2.90 3.16 -15.65
C ASP A 67 -2.12 3.32 -16.94
N VAL A 68 -2.12 2.29 -17.78
CA VAL A 68 -1.39 2.32 -19.05
C VAL A 68 -2.28 2.94 -20.13
N VAL A 69 -1.81 4.02 -20.75
CA VAL A 69 -2.54 4.81 -21.76
C VAL A 69 -1.72 5.01 -23.04
N GLU A 70 -2.38 5.50 -24.09
CA GLU A 70 -1.70 5.94 -25.33
C GLU A 70 -0.98 7.28 -25.11
N ASP A 71 0.05 7.56 -25.91
CA ASP A 71 0.95 8.71 -25.69
C ASP A 71 0.25 10.07 -25.70
N ASP A 72 -0.80 10.25 -26.52
CA ASP A 72 -1.58 11.47 -26.64
C ASP A 72 -2.76 11.55 -25.66
N ALA A 73 -2.98 10.48 -24.88
CA ALA A 73 -4.06 10.35 -23.91
C ALA A 73 -3.59 10.49 -22.45
N VAL A 74 -2.33 10.86 -22.22
CA VAL A 74 -1.80 11.10 -20.86
C VAL A 74 -2.40 12.38 -20.28
N GLU A 75 -3.16 12.23 -19.19
CA GLU A 75 -3.78 13.32 -18.43
C GLU A 75 -3.10 13.54 -17.08
N ASN A 76 -2.54 12.49 -16.47
CA ASN A 76 -1.90 12.54 -15.15
C ASN A 76 -0.66 11.66 -15.03
N ASP A 77 0.53 12.24 -15.20
CA ASP A 77 1.84 11.57 -15.06
C ASP A 77 2.11 10.95 -13.67
N ALA A 78 1.31 11.28 -12.65
CA ALA A 78 1.43 10.64 -11.34
C ALA A 78 0.77 9.26 -11.30
N GLN A 79 -0.27 9.05 -12.12
CA GLN A 79 -1.10 7.85 -12.12
C GLN A 79 -1.05 7.08 -13.43
N GLN A 80 -0.51 7.67 -14.49
CA GLN A 80 -0.52 7.08 -15.83
C GLN A 80 0.89 6.90 -16.37
N LEU A 81 1.05 5.86 -17.19
CA LEU A 81 2.25 5.59 -17.97
C LEU A 81 1.85 5.29 -19.41
N THR A 82 2.72 5.63 -20.36
CA THR A 82 2.53 5.17 -21.74
C THR A 82 2.82 3.68 -21.87
N VAL A 83 2.32 3.08 -22.95
CA VAL A 83 2.63 1.67 -23.28
C VAL A 83 4.14 1.44 -23.42
N GLU A 84 4.90 2.42 -23.90
CA GLU A 84 6.36 2.32 -23.98
C GLU A 84 7.00 2.35 -22.59
N GLN A 85 6.60 3.28 -21.73
CA GLN A 85 7.09 3.40 -20.35
C GLN A 85 6.77 2.18 -19.49
N ALA A 86 5.63 1.53 -19.72
CA ALA A 86 5.21 0.35 -18.94
C ALA A 86 5.94 -0.94 -19.33
N LYS A 87 6.67 -0.97 -20.46
CA LYS A 87 7.39 -2.15 -20.97
C LYS A 87 8.88 -2.17 -20.60
N GLU A 88 9.42 -1.07 -20.10
CA GLU A 88 10.81 -0.93 -19.65
C GLU A 88 10.99 -1.49 -18.23
#